data_AF-A0A1G9BV13-F1
#
_entry.id   AF-A0A1G9BV13-F1
#
_cell.length_a   1.000
_cell.length_b   1.000
_cell.length_c   1.000
_cell.angle_alpha   90.00
_cell.angle_beta   90.00
_cell.angle_gamma   90.00
#
_symmetry.space_group_name_H-M   'P 1'
#
loop_
_entity.id
_entity.type
_entity.pdbx_description
1 polymer ?
#
loop_
_entity_poly.entity_id
_entity_poly.type
_entity_poly.pdbx_seq_one_letter_code
_entity_poly.pdbx_strand_id
1 'polypeptide(L)'
;MKPLEVVRAAYGMSELLAPDFVSGRLLGEAPDGRARAVIRVLGARHLLQAVLTARAGRTAHRVGGSVDAVHAASMIVLAALDGRHRRSAAANAALALVFAAGEFK
;
A
#
# COMPACT_ATOMS: atom_id res chain seq x y z
N MET A 1 -17.97 1.24 8.09
CA MET A 1 -16.56 1.23 7.66
C MET A 1 -15.69 1.65 8.83
N LYS A 2 -14.62 0.90 9.12
CA LYS A 2 -13.62 1.27 10.13
C LYS A 2 -12.80 2.47 9.63
N PRO A 3 -12.23 3.31 10.51
CA PRO A 3 -11.33 4.40 10.12
C PRO A 3 -10.18 3.95 9.20
N LEU A 4 -9.67 2.74 9.42
CA LEU A 4 -8.61 2.12 8.60
C LEU A 4 -9.00 2.00 7.13
N GLU A 5 -10.26 1.66 6.84
CA GLU A 5 -10.75 1.45 5.47
C GLU A 5 -10.89 2.78 4.75
N VAL A 6 -11.30 3.83 5.47
CA VAL A 6 -11.39 5.19 4.94
C VAL A 6 -10.00 5.71 4.59
N VAL A 7 -9.03 5.54 5.50
CA VAL A 7 -7.63 5.91 5.25
C VAL A 7 -7.07 5.13 4.07
N ARG A 8 -7.29 3.82 4.02
CA ARG A 8 -6.83 2.98 2.90
C ARG A 8 -7.48 3.42 1.58
N ALA A 9 -8.78 3.71 1.58
CA ALA A 9 -9.48 4.14 0.38
C ALA A 9 -8.99 5.51 -0.12
N ALA A 10 -8.80 6.48 0.79
CA ALA A 10 -8.27 7.79 0.45
C ALA A 10 -6.83 7.71 -0.11
N TYR A 11 -6.00 6.88 0.51
CA TYR A 11 -4.64 6.64 0.04
C TYR A 11 -4.63 5.97 -1.34
N GLY A 12 -5.40 4.89 -1.51
CA GLY A 12 -5.50 4.18 -2.77
C GLY A 12 -6.07 5.03 -3.92
N MET A 13 -7.01 5.92 -3.62
CA MET A 13 -7.53 6.88 -4.60
C MET A 13 -6.45 7.86 -5.07
N SER A 14 -5.62 8.33 -4.13
CA SER A 14 -4.51 9.23 -4.43
C SER A 14 -3.47 8.56 -5.32
N GLU A 15 -3.13 7.30 -5.05
CA GLU A 15 -2.21 6.52 -5.88
C GLU A 15 -2.76 6.22 -7.28
N LEU A 16 -4.06 5.94 -7.37
CA LEU A 16 -4.71 5.63 -8.64
C LEU A 16 -4.82 6.86 -9.55
N LEU A 17 -5.23 8.00 -9.00
CA LEU A 17 -5.52 9.20 -9.77
C LEU A 17 -4.32 10.14 -9.90
N ALA A 18 -3.44 10.18 -8.91
CA ALA A 18 -2.33 11.15 -8.83
C ALA A 18 -1.00 10.49 -8.38
N PRO A 19 -0.48 9.50 -9.12
CA PRO A 19 0.72 8.76 -8.72
C PRO A 19 1.96 9.66 -8.59
N ASP A 20 2.12 10.65 -9.48
CA ASP A 20 3.26 11.57 -9.44
C ASP A 20 3.21 12.49 -8.21
N PHE A 21 2.01 12.88 -7.75
CA PHE A 21 1.84 13.66 -6.53
C PHE A 21 2.23 12.83 -5.29
N VAL A 22 1.75 11.59 -5.22
CA VAL A 22 2.05 10.69 -4.10
C VAL A 22 3.55 10.40 -4.02
N SER A 23 4.18 10.01 -5.13
CA SER A 23 5.62 9.77 -5.18
C SER A 23 6.44 11.03 -4.95
N GLY A 24 6.06 12.16 -5.55
CA GLY A 24 6.76 13.43 -5.34
C GLY A 24 6.71 13.89 -3.88
N ARG A 25 5.57 13.70 -3.20
CA ARG A 25 5.40 14.10 -1.79
C ARG A 25 6.11 13.15 -0.81
N LEU A 26 6.00 11.84 -1.03
CA LEU A 26 6.51 10.82 -0.10
C LEU A 26 7.98 10.47 -0.33
N LEU A 27 8.38 10.39 -1.60
CA LEU A 27 9.68 9.89 -2.02
C LEU A 27 10.58 11.01 -2.57
N GLY A 28 10.01 12.15 -2.95
CA GLY A 28 10.78 13.24 -3.57
C GLY A 28 11.26 12.90 -4.98
N GLU A 29 10.64 11.90 -5.61
CA GLU A 29 11.08 11.34 -6.88
C GLU A 29 9.91 11.34 -7.88
N ALA A 30 10.22 11.65 -9.14
CA ALA A 30 9.28 11.50 -10.24
C ALA A 30 9.31 10.03 -10.72
N PRO A 31 8.20 9.29 -10.62
CA PRO A 31 8.18 7.90 -11.06
C PRO A 31 8.34 7.83 -12.59
N ASP A 32 9.02 6.80 -13.08
CA ASP A 32 9.03 6.48 -14.50
C ASP A 32 7.68 5.88 -14.94
N GLY A 33 7.52 5.59 -16.23
CA GLY A 33 6.26 5.04 -16.77
C GLY A 33 5.85 3.71 -16.13
N ARG A 34 6.83 2.85 -15.79
CA ARG A 34 6.57 1.55 -15.17
C ARG A 34 6.20 1.71 -13.69
N ALA A 35 6.91 2.57 -12.97
CA ALA A 35 6.62 2.90 -11.57
C ALA A 35 5.22 3.50 -11.42
N ARG A 36 4.79 4.39 -12.33
CA ARG A 36 3.41 4.91 -12.35
C ARG A 36 2.38 3.80 -12.48
N ALA A 37 2.60 2.84 -13.37
CA ALA A 37 1.67 1.71 -13.54
C ALA A 37 1.59 0.87 -12.26
N VAL A 38 2.72 0.60 -11.62
CA VAL A 38 2.79 -0.13 -10.34
C VAL A 38 2.04 0.62 -9.24
N ILE A 39 2.23 1.93 -9.10
CA ILE A 39 1.54 2.76 -8.10
C ILE A 39 0.01 2.73 -8.33
N ARG A 40 -0.45 2.83 -9.58
CA ARG A 40 -1.88 2.72 -9.90
C ARG A 40 -2.47 1.37 -9.55
N VAL A 41 -1.74 0.29 -9.81
CA VAL A 41 -2.14 -1.07 -9.41
C VAL A 41 -2.24 -1.19 -7.89
N LEU A 42 -1.30 -0.58 -7.16
CA LEU A 42 -1.33 -0.52 -5.69
C LEU A 42 -2.56 0.25 -5.19
N GLY A 43 -2.86 1.39 -5.82
CA GLY A 43 -4.05 2.18 -5.51
C GLY A 43 -5.36 1.40 -5.73
N ALA A 44 -5.45 0.67 -6.85
CA ALA A 44 -6.57 -0.22 -7.13
C ALA A 44 -6.69 -1.34 -6.09
N ARG A 45 -5.56 -1.94 -5.67
CA ARG A 45 -5.53 -2.95 -4.59
C ARG A 45 -6.05 -2.38 -3.28
N HIS A 46 -5.61 -1.19 -2.88
CA HIS A 46 -6.06 -0.54 -1.66
C HIS A 46 -7.56 -0.22 -1.68
N LEU A 47 -8.10 0.25 -2.80
CA LEU A 47 -9.54 0.47 -2.98
C LEU A 47 -10.33 -0.84 -2.90
N LEU A 48 -9.88 -1.88 -3.62
CA LEU A 48 -10.52 -3.19 -3.60
C LEU A 48 -10.52 -3.76 -2.18
N GLN A 49 -9.39 -3.70 -1.48
CA GLN A 49 -9.28 -4.20 -0.11
C GLN A 49 -10.19 -3.42 0.84
N ALA A 50 -10.26 -2.08 0.73
CA ALA A 50 -11.17 -1.26 1.52
C ALA A 50 -12.65 -1.61 1.27
N VAL A 51 -13.05 -1.84 0.02
CA VAL A 51 -14.42 -2.27 -0.33
C VAL A 51 -14.73 -3.66 0.23
N LEU A 52 -13.80 -4.60 0.09
CA LEU A 52 -13.98 -5.97 0.59
C LEU A 52 -14.07 -6.00 2.12
N THR A 53 -13.28 -5.20 2.83
CA THR A 53 -13.31 -5.17 4.30
C THR A 53 -14.47 -4.35 4.86
N ALA A 54 -14.98 -3.34 4.12
CA ALA A 54 -16.05 -2.43 4.55
C ALA A 54 -17.31 -3.08 5.12
N ARG A 55 -17.62 -4.30 4.68
CA ARG A 55 -18.79 -5.08 5.13
C ARG A 55 -18.43 -6.48 5.62
N ALA A 56 -17.14 -6.80 5.76
CA ALA A 56 -16.71 -8.14 6.07
C ALA A 56 -16.40 -8.35 7.56
N GLY A 57 -16.47 -9.62 7.98
CA GLY A 57 -16.17 -10.02 9.35
C GLY A 57 -14.67 -10.15 9.63
N ARG A 58 -14.33 -10.52 10.88
CA ARG A 58 -12.94 -10.66 11.38
C ARG A 58 -12.01 -11.49 10.48
N THR A 59 -12.54 -12.51 9.79
CA THR A 59 -11.76 -13.36 8.88
C THR A 59 -11.19 -12.58 7.69
N ALA A 60 -11.97 -11.70 7.08
CA ALA A 60 -11.50 -10.91 5.93
C ALA A 60 -10.42 -9.91 6.34
N HIS A 61 -10.57 -9.29 7.52
CA HIS A 61 -9.54 -8.44 8.11
C HIS A 61 -8.23 -9.21 8.34
N ARG A 62 -8.29 -10.42 8.93
CA ARG A 62 -7.09 -11.25 9.12
C ARG A 62 -6.40 -11.62 7.80
N VAL A 63 -7.17 -12.02 6.78
CA VAL A 63 -6.62 -12.33 5.46
C VAL A 63 -5.98 -11.07 4.86
N GLY A 64 -6.66 -9.92 4.87
CA GLY A 64 -6.12 -8.66 4.38
C GLY A 64 -4.83 -8.25 5.09
N GLY A 65 -4.79 -8.36 6.41
CA GLY A 65 -3.60 -8.10 7.23
C GLY A 65 -2.45 -9.06 6.92
N SER A 66 -2.72 -10.35 6.69
CA SER A 66 -1.70 -11.32 6.28
C SER A 66 -1.13 -10.99 4.90
N VAL A 67 -1.96 -10.58 3.93
CA VAL A 67 -1.47 -10.15 2.61
C VAL A 67 -0.59 -8.90 2.74
N ASP A 68 -1.01 -7.93 3.56
CA ASP A 68 -0.22 -6.72 3.82
C ASP A 68 1.12 -7.04 4.51
N ALA A 69 1.15 -8.00 5.44
CA ALA A 69 2.39 -8.44 6.09
C ALA A 69 3.36 -9.15 5.13
N VAL A 70 2.85 -10.05 4.27
CA VAL A 70 3.66 -10.71 3.24
C VAL A 70 4.20 -9.70 2.23
N HIS A 71 3.36 -8.74 1.83
CA HIS A 71 3.79 -7.65 0.96
C HIS A 71 4.90 -6.83 1.61
N ALA A 72 4.75 -6.44 2.88
CA ALA A 72 5.80 -5.73 3.61
C ALA A 72 7.12 -6.51 3.62
N ALA A 73 7.09 -7.81 3.91
CA ALA A 73 8.28 -8.66 3.89
C ALA A 73 8.97 -8.67 2.52
N SER A 74 8.20 -8.80 1.44
CA SER A 74 8.74 -8.75 0.07
C SER A 74 9.41 -7.41 -0.24
N MET A 75 8.85 -6.30 0.24
CA MET A 75 9.38 -4.96 0.03
C MET A 75 10.62 -4.68 0.90
N ILE A 76 10.71 -5.26 2.10
CA ILE A 76 11.94 -5.25 2.91
C ILE A 76 13.06 -5.98 2.18
N VAL A 77 12.78 -7.16 1.62
CA VAL A 77 13.75 -7.91 0.81
C VAL A 77 14.18 -7.09 -0.40
N LEU A 78 13.24 -6.49 -1.13
CA LEU A 78 13.56 -5.63 -2.26
C LEU A 78 14.43 -4.43 -1.83
N ALA A 79 14.11 -3.78 -0.71
CA ALA A 79 14.88 -2.65 -0.19
C ALA A 79 16.31 -3.04 0.19
N ALA A 80 16.51 -4.27 0.67
CA ALA A 80 17.83 -4.80 1.01
C ALA A 80 18.66 -5.17 -0.23
N LEU A 81 18.02 -5.67 -1.29
CA LEU A 81 18.70 -6.20 -2.48
C LEU A 81 18.87 -5.18 -3.61
N ASP A 82 17.97 -4.20 -3.73
CA ASP A 82 17.98 -3.21 -4.81
C ASP A 82 18.12 -1.79 -4.27
N GLY A 83 19.37 -1.31 -4.26
CA GLY A 83 19.72 0.04 -3.81
C GLY A 83 19.02 1.15 -4.60
N ARG A 84 18.68 0.93 -5.89
CA ARG A 84 18.01 1.91 -6.73
C ARG A 84 16.57 2.16 -6.26
N HIS A 85 15.89 1.11 -5.80
CA HIS A 85 14.49 1.19 -5.35
C HIS A 85 14.35 1.18 -3.83
N ARG A 86 15.46 1.25 -3.08
CA ARG A 86 15.47 1.08 -1.62
C ARG A 86 14.50 2.00 -0.90
N ARG A 87 14.46 3.29 -1.25
CA ARG A 87 13.60 4.28 -0.59
C ARG A 87 12.11 3.98 -0.84
N SER A 88 11.76 3.76 -2.10
CA SER A 88 10.41 3.40 -2.53
C SER A 88 9.95 2.09 -1.89
N ALA A 89 10.84 1.10 -1.84
CA ALA A 89 10.59 -0.20 -1.24
C ALA A 89 10.39 -0.10 0.28
N ALA A 90 11.23 0.65 0.98
CA ALA A 90 11.10 0.89 2.42
C ALA A 90 9.81 1.63 2.78
N ALA A 91 9.41 2.64 1.99
CA ALA A 91 8.16 3.37 2.20
C ALA A 91 6.93 2.46 2.05
N ASN A 92 6.92 1.62 1.00
CA ASN A 92 5.86 0.63 0.79
C ASN A 92 5.82 -0.39 1.93
N ALA A 93 6.97 -0.89 2.39
CA ALA A 93 7.04 -1.80 3.52
C ALA A 93 6.45 -1.18 4.80
N ALA A 94 6.79 0.07 5.10
CA ALA A 94 6.28 0.78 6.26
C ALA A 94 4.76 0.95 6.22
N LEU A 95 4.21 1.40 5.08
CA LEU A 95 2.76 1.55 4.90
C LEU A 95 2.03 0.20 5.00
N ALA A 96 2.58 -0.83 4.38
CA ALA A 96 2.02 -2.17 4.45
C ALA A 96 2.00 -2.72 5.89
N LEU A 97 3.05 -2.48 6.69
CA LEU A 97 3.07 -2.84 8.12
C LEU A 97 2.00 -2.07 8.92
N VAL A 98 1.83 -0.77 8.67
CA VAL A 98 0.79 0.04 9.34
C VAL A 98 -0.60 -0.51 9.05
N PHE A 99 -0.87 -0.84 7.78
CA PHE A 99 -2.15 -1.44 7.39
C PHE A 99 -2.34 -2.83 8.01
N ALA A 100 -1.33 -3.70 7.97
CA ALA A 100 -1.39 -5.02 8.59
C ALA A 100 -1.69 -4.94 10.09
N ALA A 101 -0.98 -4.06 10.81
CA ALA A 101 -1.19 -3.86 12.23
C ALA A 101 -2.60 -3.32 12.55
N GLY A 102 -3.17 -2.49 11.69
CA GLY A 102 -4.55 -2.01 11.80
C GLY A 102 -5.59 -3.11 11.57
N GLU A 103 -5.32 -4.05 10.67
CA GLU A 103 -6.23 -5.17 10.35
C GLU A 103 -6.29 -6.23 11.45
N PHE A 104 -5.21 -6.41 12.22
CA PHE A 104 -5.16 -7.37 13.31
C PHE A 104 -5.80 -6.88 14.63
N LYS A 105 -6.19 -5.60 14.68
CA LYS A 105 -6.93 -5.00 15.81
C LYS A 105 -8.45 -5.13 15.64
#